data_AF-A0A2S8FPJ9-F1
#
_entry.id   AF-A0A2S8FPJ9-F1
#
_cell.length_a   1.000
_cell.length_b   1.000
_cell.length_c   1.000
_cell.angle_alpha   90.00
_cell.angle_beta   90.00
_cell.angle_gamma   90.00
#
_symmetry.space_group_name_H-M   'P 1'
#
loop_
_entity.id
_entity.type
_entity.pdbx_description
1 polymer ?
#
loop_
_entity_poly.entity_id
_entity_poly.type
_entity_poly.pdbx_seq_one_letter_code
_entity_poly.pdbx_strand_id
1 'polypeptide(L)'
;MDESKEAKRLPTAIVIVVALPILYLLSSGPVIGLAFWLRNATGWDGFYYIVLLYYPLIRLDHLNVISQYIQWWIEDVFHTVGPG
;
A
#
# COMPACT_ATOMS: atom_id res chain seq x y z
N MET A 1 -11.46 -43.19 15.35
CA MET A 1 -10.46 -42.28 15.90
C MET A 1 -10.32 -41.18 14.87
N ASP A 2 -11.10 -40.11 15.03
CA ASP A 2 -11.19 -39.04 14.04
C ASP A 2 -10.11 -38.01 14.38
N GLU A 3 -8.92 -38.22 13.82
CA GLU A 3 -7.77 -37.31 13.94
C GLU A 3 -7.85 -36.12 12.96
N SER A 4 -8.99 -35.93 12.29
CA SER A 4 -9.16 -34.82 11.36
C SER A 4 -9.82 -33.62 12.06
N LYS A 5 -9.10 -32.49 12.05
CA LYS A 5 -9.62 -31.11 12.21
C LYS A 5 -9.53 -30.44 13.59
N GLU A 6 -8.49 -30.67 14.37
CA GLU A 6 -7.98 -29.56 15.19
C GLU A 6 -7.15 -28.63 14.30
N ALA A 7 -7.83 -27.87 13.45
CA ALA A 7 -7.24 -26.69 12.84
C ALA A 7 -6.94 -25.71 13.98
N LYS A 8 -5.70 -25.72 14.47
CA LYS A 8 -5.20 -24.86 15.54
C LYS A 8 -5.43 -23.41 15.10
N ARG A 9 -6.56 -22.83 15.50
CA ARG A 9 -6.93 -21.46 15.09
C ARG A 9 -5.85 -20.53 15.61
N LEU A 10 -5.13 -19.89 14.69
CA LEU A 10 -4.18 -18.85 15.04
C LEU A 10 -4.92 -17.79 15.87
N PRO A 11 -4.34 -17.35 17.01
CA PRO A 11 -4.97 -16.34 17.83
C PRO A 11 -5.15 -15.07 16.99
N THR A 12 -6.35 -14.50 17.03
CA THR A 12 -6.76 -13.36 16.21
C THR A 12 -5.77 -12.20 16.26
N ALA A 13 -5.13 -11.98 17.42
CA ALA A 13 -4.09 -10.98 17.59
C ALA A 13 -2.87 -11.19 16.66
N ILE A 14 -2.40 -12.43 16.49
CA ILE A 14 -1.29 -12.74 15.58
C ILE A 14 -1.71 -12.48 14.14
N VAL A 15 -2.94 -12.84 13.78
CA VAL A 15 -3.48 -12.57 12.44
C VAL A 15 -3.50 -11.07 12.17
N ILE A 16 -3.99 -10.25 13.11
CA ILE A 16 -4.05 -8.79 12.96
C ILE A 16 -2.65 -8.19 12.83
N VAL A 17 -1.71 -8.57 13.71
CA VAL A 17 -0.35 -8.02 13.72
C VAL A 17 0.41 -8.34 12.43
N VAL A 18 0.16 -9.50 11.82
CA VAL A 18 0.78 -9.86 10.53
C VAL A 18 0.01 -9.28 9.35
N ALA A 19 -1.32 -9.29 9.38
CA ALA A 19 -2.14 -8.84 8.26
C ALA A 19 -2.06 -7.32 8.05
N LEU A 20 -2.01 -6.52 9.12
CA LEU A 20 -2.01 -5.06 9.00
C LEU A 20 -0.80 -4.51 8.24
N PRO A 21 0.46 -4.90 8.53
CA PRO A 21 1.62 -4.46 7.75
C PRO A 21 1.55 -4.91 6.29
N ILE A 22 1.05 -6.13 6.03
CA ILE A 22 0.91 -6.66 4.66
C ILE A 22 -0.13 -5.84 3.89
N LEU A 23 -1.30 -5.61 4.48
CA LEU A 23 -2.35 -4.80 3.88
C LEU A 23 -1.89 -3.35 3.66
N TYR A 24 -1.17 -2.78 4.62
CA TYR A 24 -0.59 -1.44 4.50
C TYR A 24 0.41 -1.33 3.34
N LEU A 25 1.24 -2.34 3.14
CA LEU A 25 2.19 -2.39 2.02
C LEU A 25 1.47 -2.62 0.69
N LEU A 26 0.50 -3.53 0.63
CA LEU A 26 -0.28 -3.80 -0.58
C LEU A 26 -1.25 -2.66 -0.94
N SER A 27 -1.65 -1.83 0.03
CA SER A 27 -2.49 -0.68 -0.25
C SER A 27 -1.69 0.53 -0.74
N SER A 28 -0.39 0.60 -0.49
CA SER A 28 0.41 1.81 -0.76
C SER A 28 0.39 2.19 -2.24
N GLY A 29 0.62 1.24 -3.14
CA GLY A 29 0.60 1.46 -4.58
C GLY A 29 -0.74 2.00 -5.10
N PRO A 30 -1.87 1.25 -4.98
CA PRO A 30 -3.14 1.68 -5.54
C PRO A 30 -3.68 2.96 -4.88
N VAL A 31 -3.46 3.16 -3.58
CA VAL A 31 -3.95 4.36 -2.87
C VAL A 31 -3.16 5.61 -3.27
N ILE A 32 -1.82 5.52 -3.39
CA ILE A 32 -1.00 6.64 -3.85
C ILE A 32 -1.29 6.95 -5.32
N GLY A 33 -1.36 5.92 -6.18
CA GLY A 33 -1.68 6.09 -7.60
C GLY A 33 -3.05 6.74 -7.81
N LEU A 34 -4.07 6.28 -7.08
CA LEU A 34 -5.40 6.91 -7.12
C LEU A 34 -5.38 8.36 -6.63
N ALA A 35 -4.59 8.68 -5.60
CA ALA A 35 -4.47 10.04 -5.11
C ALA A 35 -3.86 10.98 -6.16
N PHE A 36 -2.82 10.54 -6.89
CA PHE A 36 -2.23 11.34 -7.97
C PHE A 36 -3.17 11.48 -9.15
N TRP A 37 -3.92 10.43 -9.46
CA TRP A 37 -4.94 10.48 -10.49
C TRP A 37 -6.04 11.49 -10.14
N LEU A 38 -6.54 11.46 -8.90
CA LEU A 38 -7.53 12.40 -8.41
C LEU A 38 -7.00 13.84 -8.41
N ARG A 39 -5.75 14.04 -7.99
CA ARG A 39 -5.09 15.35 -8.09
C ARG A 39 -5.06 15.84 -9.54
N ASN A 40 -4.64 15.00 -10.48
CA ASN A 40 -4.54 15.38 -11.88
C ASN A 40 -5.92 15.68 -12.50
N ALA A 41 -6.94 14.90 -12.13
CA ALA A 41 -8.31 15.09 -12.62
C ALA A 41 -9.00 16.32 -12.04
N THR A 42 -8.71 16.70 -10.80
CA THR A 42 -9.42 17.77 -10.08
C THR A 42 -8.62 19.08 -9.95
N GLY A 43 -7.30 19.02 -10.13
CA GLY A 43 -6.38 20.12 -9.84
C GLY A 43 -6.20 20.42 -8.34
N TRP A 44 -6.77 19.62 -7.44
CA TRP A 44 -6.68 19.87 -5.99
C TRP A 44 -5.49 19.15 -5.37
N ASP A 45 -4.51 19.92 -4.89
CA ASP A 45 -3.29 19.38 -4.28
C ASP A 45 -3.51 18.68 -2.92
N GLY A 46 -4.70 18.79 -2.33
CA GLY A 46 -5.03 18.11 -1.06
C GLY A 46 -4.92 16.58 -1.13
N PHE A 47 -5.02 15.98 -2.32
CA PHE A 47 -4.80 14.55 -2.47
C PHE A 47 -3.36 14.12 -2.16
N TYR A 48 -2.37 15.02 -2.25
CA TYR A 48 -0.99 14.70 -1.87
C TYR A 48 -0.81 14.41 -0.38
N TYR A 49 -1.76 14.79 0.49
CA TYR A 49 -1.70 14.44 1.92
C TYR A 49 -1.72 12.92 2.15
N ILE A 50 -2.24 12.12 1.20
CA ILE A 50 -2.19 10.65 1.25
C ILE A 50 -0.74 10.15 1.33
N VAL A 51 0.21 10.83 0.68
CA VAL A 51 1.63 10.47 0.67
C VAL A 51 2.20 10.47 2.09
N LEU A 52 1.70 11.34 2.98
CA LEU A 52 2.14 11.40 4.38
C LEU A 52 1.81 10.12 5.15
N LEU A 53 0.68 9.48 4.84
CA LEU A 53 0.28 8.21 5.48
C LEU A 53 1.24 7.07 5.13
N TYR A 54 1.87 7.16 3.96
CA TYR A 54 2.85 6.19 3.46
C TYR A 54 4.29 6.69 3.57
N TYR A 55 4.53 7.82 4.22
CA TYR A 55 5.85 8.42 4.36
C TYR A 55 6.89 7.46 4.93
N PRO A 56 6.60 6.59 5.92
CA PRO A 56 7.57 5.60 6.38
C PRO A 56 8.07 4.67 5.25
N LEU A 57 7.19 4.23 4.34
CA LEU A 57 7.58 3.39 3.19
C LEU A 57 8.44 4.18 2.21
N ILE A 58 8.03 5.41 1.91
CA ILE A 58 8.72 6.31 0.96
C ILE A 58 10.05 6.83 1.52
N ARG A 59 10.20 6.92 2.85
CA ARG A 59 11.45 7.37 3.47
C ARG A 59 12.51 6.27 3.48
N LEU A 60 12.08 5.01 3.48
CA LEU A 60 12.92 3.80 3.46
C LEU A 60 13.30 3.36 2.03
N ASP A 61 13.02 4.20 1.05
CA ASP A 61 13.05 3.97 -0.40
C ASP A 61 14.42 3.70 -1.03
N HIS A 62 15.49 3.68 -0.23
CA HIS A 62 16.85 3.71 -0.76
C HIS A 62 17.26 2.49 -1.61
N LEU A 63 16.55 1.34 -1.55
CA LEU A 63 16.97 0.09 -2.21
C LEU A 63 15.87 -0.94 -2.57
N ASN A 64 14.57 -0.62 -2.56
CA ASN A 64 13.55 -1.67 -2.35
C ASN A 64 12.51 -1.91 -3.46
N VAL A 65 12.13 -3.18 -3.63
CA VAL A 65 11.01 -3.71 -4.45
C VAL A 65 9.70 -2.97 -4.20
N ILE A 66 9.52 -2.43 -2.99
CA ILE A 66 8.37 -1.63 -2.58
C ILE A 66 8.25 -0.34 -3.41
N SER A 67 9.37 0.29 -3.76
CA SER A 67 9.41 1.49 -4.61
C SER A 67 8.89 1.17 -6.00
N GLN A 68 9.43 0.10 -6.60
CA GLN A 68 9.02 -0.38 -7.92
C GLN A 68 7.54 -0.77 -7.93
N TYR A 69 7.06 -1.40 -6.85
CA TYR A 69 5.64 -1.72 -6.70
C TYR A 69 4.76 -0.47 -6.70
N ILE A 70 5.13 0.57 -5.94
CA ILE A 70 4.39 1.83 -5.89
C ILE A 70 4.45 2.55 -7.24
N GLN A 71 5.64 2.62 -7.85
CA GLN A 71 5.87 3.26 -9.15
C GLN A 71 5.07 2.59 -10.27
N TRP A 72 5.03 1.26 -10.31
CA TRP A 72 4.21 0.48 -11.25
C TRP A 72 2.73 0.90 -11.19
N TRP A 73 2.16 1.08 -9.99
CA TRP A 73 0.79 1.58 -9.87
C TRP A 73 0.63 3.02 -10.41
N ILE A 74 1.57 3.91 -10.08
CA ILE A 74 1.51 5.31 -10.48
C ILE A 74 1.61 5.48 -12.01
N GLU A 75 2.59 4.81 -12.63
CA GLU A 75 2.97 5.01 -14.02
C GLU A 75 2.24 4.05 -14.97
N ASP A 76 2.24 2.75 -14.67
CA ASP A 76 1.70 1.73 -15.58
C ASP A 76 0.19 1.55 -15.42
N VAL A 77 -0.37 1.72 -14.21
CA VAL A 77 -1.80 1.50 -13.97
C VAL A 77 -2.61 2.79 -14.06
N PHE A 78 -2.18 3.85 -13.35
CA PHE A 78 -2.91 5.12 -13.32
C PHE A 78 -2.46 6.13 -14.36
N HIS A 79 -1.32 5.90 -15.04
CA HIS A 79 -0.73 6.80 -16.04
C HIS A 79 -0.58 8.23 -15.53
N THR A 80 -0.10 8.37 -14.30
CA THR A 80 0.13 9.65 -13.63
C THR A 80 1.62 9.86 -13.42
N VAL A 81 2.02 11.13 -13.31
CA VAL A 81 3.36 11.49 -12.83
C VAL A 81 3.28 11.74 -11.32
N GLY A 82 4.30 11.29 -10.59
CA GLY A 82 4.45 11.59 -9.17
C GLY A 82 4.46 13.09 -8.87
N PRO A 83 4.48 13.51 -7.59
CA PRO A 83 4.69 14.91 -7.25
C PRO A 83 6.09 15.27 -7.74
N GLY A 84 6.15 16.07 -8.80
CA GLY A 84 7.40 16.62 -9.34
C GLY A 84 8.10 17.52 -8.35
#